data_AF-A0A5C4P559-F1
#
_entry.id   AF-A0A5C4P559-F1
#
_cell.length_a   1.000
_cell.length_b   1.000
_cell.length_c   1.000
_cell.angle_alpha   90.00
_cell.angle_beta   90.00
_cell.angle_gamma   90.00
#
_symmetry.space_group_name_H-M   'P 1'
#
loop_
_entity.id
_entity.type
_entity.pdbx_description
1 polymer ?
#
loop_
_entity_poly.entity_id
_entity_poly.type
_entity_poly.pdbx_seq_one_letter_code
_entity_poly.pdbx_strand_id
1 'polypeptide(L)'
;MEGSLLWRRVPQPIEPGSSDSPQTITLHSLSDDELSEGPAPKRQRTTSPPPQSEAAVQGPAVFKRDWAFKPTLTLPHFITVNDVHYKVMSRMEARDYPILYIQPPTHPAYDFDVLEAILRHTPDEQPRAVIRVPPDNHWEIDARLPFEKPLTAYVRDVFPEVTTVTLENIARKQFELANSSTYADAAGLTALRQIFHSWKQATPSPHPQWSDPLLMLSVLPTSSGITSTSRAIELPFPSTTGTLNRLDFDPMRFRRQWDYFLSTYSTVDFKRFMADLLSRHGYTVMEPNNFNSFPALVFRRTGHDYLFFMSLHRTRIPKLSLPTHTNPNTTGMNLETQVGDAAAQAVKDAHAANKIIWLKGGSQILPGHADTVFIIRDDNARL
;
A
#
# COMPACT_ATOMS: atom_id res chain seq x y z
N MET A 1 14.89 31.70 -21.57
CA MET A 1 14.27 31.27 -20.29
C MET A 1 12.75 31.44 -20.39
N GLU A 2 11.94 30.53 -20.94
CA GLU A 2 12.11 29.08 -21.18
C GLU A 2 12.42 28.30 -19.89
N GLY A 3 11.70 27.26 -19.50
CA GLY A 3 10.41 26.72 -19.98
C GLY A 3 9.73 25.99 -18.80
N SER A 4 8.62 25.27 -18.92
CA SER A 4 7.79 24.90 -20.07
C SER A 4 6.36 24.63 -19.54
N LEU A 5 5.33 25.24 -20.14
CA LEU A 5 3.92 24.97 -19.83
C LEU A 5 3.25 24.23 -20.99
N LEU A 6 3.16 22.90 -20.91
CA LEU A 6 2.41 22.09 -21.87
C LEU A 6 1.01 21.77 -21.33
N TRP A 7 0.01 21.99 -22.17
CA TRP A 7 -1.40 21.96 -21.76
C TRP A 7 -2.05 20.58 -21.95
N ARG A 8 -2.80 20.20 -20.90
CA ARG A 8 -4.11 19.50 -20.93
C ARG A 8 -4.59 18.96 -22.29
N ARG A 9 -5.02 17.70 -22.30
CA ARG A 9 -6.23 17.30 -23.06
C ARG A 9 -7.19 16.51 -22.17
N VAL A 10 -8.48 16.86 -22.25
CA VAL A 10 -9.59 16.20 -21.54
C VAL A 10 -10.58 15.72 -22.60
N PRO A 11 -10.95 14.44 -22.64
CA PRO A 11 -12.15 13.97 -23.32
C PRO A 11 -13.39 14.31 -22.48
N GLN A 12 -14.47 14.78 -23.11
CA GLN A 12 -15.78 14.90 -22.44
C GLN A 12 -16.47 13.52 -22.40
N PRO A 13 -17.40 13.29 -21.44
CA PRO A 13 -18.27 12.13 -21.47
C PRO A 13 -19.29 12.23 -22.60
N ILE A 14 -19.69 11.08 -23.14
CA ILE A 14 -20.91 10.93 -23.95
C ILE A 14 -21.89 10.12 -23.09
N GLU A 15 -23.14 10.56 -23.00
CA GLU A 15 -24.19 9.89 -22.21
C GLU A 15 -24.76 8.63 -22.90
N PRO A 16 -25.40 7.71 -22.13
CA PRO A 16 -25.56 6.32 -22.55
C PRO A 16 -26.77 6.06 -23.46
N GLY A 17 -26.67 5.03 -24.30
CA GLY A 17 -27.78 4.50 -25.07
C GLY A 17 -27.67 3.00 -25.35
N SER A 18 -28.63 2.24 -24.78
CA SER A 18 -29.16 0.92 -25.21
C SER A 18 -28.21 -0.23 -25.61
N SER A 19 -28.41 -1.39 -24.95
CA SER A 19 -28.39 -2.79 -25.48
C SER A 19 -27.82 -3.03 -26.89
N ASP A 20 -26.91 -3.98 -27.12
CA ASP A 20 -27.05 -5.40 -26.75
C ASP A 20 -25.73 -6.22 -26.71
N SER A 21 -25.84 -7.48 -26.27
CA SER A 21 -24.87 -8.58 -26.46
C SER A 21 -25.30 -9.48 -27.64
N PRO A 22 -24.41 -10.18 -28.38
CA PRO A 22 -23.41 -11.07 -27.77
C PRO A 22 -22.05 -11.27 -28.48
N GLN A 23 -21.21 -12.04 -27.78
CA GLN A 23 -20.13 -12.93 -28.21
C GLN A 23 -19.92 -13.17 -29.72
N THR A 24 -18.65 -13.19 -30.16
CA THR A 24 -17.97 -14.37 -30.75
C THR A 24 -16.45 -14.10 -30.87
N ILE A 25 -15.62 -15.13 -30.75
CA ILE A 25 -14.16 -15.08 -30.97
C ILE A 25 -13.84 -15.69 -32.33
N THR A 26 -13.13 -14.97 -33.20
CA THR A 26 -12.44 -15.60 -34.35
C THR A 26 -11.13 -14.88 -34.67
N LEU A 27 -10.04 -15.64 -34.74
CA LEU A 27 -8.75 -15.25 -35.32
C LEU A 27 -8.66 -15.85 -36.72
N HIS A 28 -8.33 -15.04 -37.74
CA HIS A 28 -7.85 -15.55 -39.03
C HIS A 28 -6.77 -14.63 -39.63
N SER A 29 -6.00 -15.20 -40.54
CA SER A 29 -4.78 -14.66 -41.18
C SER A 29 -4.80 -15.00 -42.69
N LEU A 30 -3.74 -14.61 -43.42
CA LEU A 30 -3.52 -14.63 -44.88
C LEU A 30 -3.97 -13.31 -45.57
N SER A 31 -3.19 -12.62 -46.41
CA SER A 31 -2.28 -12.95 -47.55
C SER A 31 -3.01 -13.09 -48.89
N ASP A 32 -2.59 -12.47 -50.02
CA ASP A 32 -1.58 -11.40 -50.27
C ASP A 32 -2.24 -10.28 -51.16
N ASP A 33 -1.76 -9.61 -52.23
CA ASP A 33 -0.54 -9.55 -53.07
C ASP A 33 -0.54 -8.19 -53.88
N GLU A 34 0.09 -8.12 -55.06
CA GLU A 34 0.10 -7.09 -56.13
C GLU A 34 1.05 -5.85 -56.05
N LEU A 35 2.31 -6.14 -56.38
CA LEU A 35 3.15 -5.52 -57.44
C LEU A 35 3.09 -4.01 -57.79
N SER A 36 4.28 -3.41 -57.95
CA SER A 36 4.69 -2.68 -59.16
C SER A 36 6.22 -2.54 -59.29
N GLU A 37 6.73 -2.31 -60.51
CA GLU A 37 8.14 -2.51 -60.90
C GLU A 37 9.05 -1.25 -60.83
N GLY A 38 10.38 -1.46 -60.79
CA GLY A 38 11.41 -0.43 -60.99
C GLY A 38 12.84 -1.02 -61.03
N PRO A 39 13.68 -0.75 -62.06
CA PRO A 39 14.88 -1.55 -62.32
C PRO A 39 16.19 -1.08 -61.64
N ALA A 40 17.11 -2.04 -61.44
CA ALA A 40 18.45 -1.82 -60.87
C ALA A 40 19.53 -1.47 -61.91
N PRO A 41 20.72 -1.05 -61.45
CA PRO A 41 21.93 -1.68 -61.97
C PRO A 41 22.91 -2.21 -60.91
N LYS A 42 23.68 -3.22 -61.31
CA LYS A 42 24.62 -4.00 -60.49
C LYS A 42 25.80 -3.17 -59.94
N ARG A 43 26.24 -3.45 -58.70
CA ARG A 43 27.69 -3.41 -58.39
C ARG A 43 28.15 -4.46 -57.37
N GLN A 44 29.40 -4.89 -57.62
CA GLN A 44 30.20 -5.98 -57.07
C GLN A 44 30.00 -6.44 -55.61
N ARG A 45 30.09 -7.76 -55.44
CA ARG A 45 30.20 -8.52 -54.19
C ARG A 45 31.65 -8.48 -53.67
N THR A 46 31.87 -7.91 -52.48
CA THR A 46 33.12 -8.08 -51.71
C THR A 46 32.81 -8.73 -50.36
N THR A 47 33.56 -9.78 -50.03
CA THR A 47 33.36 -10.59 -48.83
C THR A 47 34.17 -10.06 -47.65
N SER A 48 33.47 -9.76 -46.55
CA SER A 48 34.04 -9.59 -45.21
C SER A 48 33.24 -10.46 -44.22
N PRO A 49 33.87 -11.10 -43.23
CA PRO A 49 33.19 -12.03 -42.33
C PRO A 49 32.19 -11.30 -41.41
N PRO A 50 31.10 -11.97 -40.99
CA PRO A 50 30.22 -11.43 -39.97
C PRO A 50 30.94 -11.41 -38.61
N PRO A 51 30.81 -10.34 -37.80
CA PRO A 51 31.18 -10.41 -36.40
C PRO A 51 30.28 -11.43 -35.69
N GLN A 52 30.85 -12.21 -34.77
CA GLN A 52 30.08 -13.12 -33.92
C GLN A 52 29.29 -12.32 -32.88
N SER A 53 28.13 -11.80 -33.28
CA SER A 53 27.09 -11.41 -32.33
C SER A 53 26.50 -12.68 -31.73
N GLU A 54 27.16 -13.22 -30.71
CA GLU A 54 26.51 -14.07 -29.71
C GLU A 54 25.48 -13.22 -28.94
N ALA A 55 24.35 -12.97 -29.61
CA ALA A 55 23.12 -12.58 -28.96
C ALA A 55 22.70 -13.79 -28.11
N ALA A 56 23.28 -13.88 -26.91
CA ALA A 56 22.92 -14.87 -25.91
C ALA A 56 21.44 -14.67 -25.58
N VAL A 57 20.59 -15.47 -26.23
CA VAL A 57 19.15 -15.53 -25.95
C VAL A 57 19.03 -16.04 -24.53
N GLN A 58 18.90 -15.09 -23.59
CA GLN A 58 18.52 -15.38 -22.22
C GLN A 58 17.08 -15.89 -22.26
N GLY A 59 16.94 -17.20 -22.47
CA GLY A 59 15.68 -17.90 -22.26
C GLY A 59 15.17 -17.62 -20.84
N PRO A 60 13.85 -17.73 -20.61
CA PRO A 60 13.25 -17.42 -19.32
C PRO A 60 13.99 -18.15 -18.19
N ALA A 61 14.16 -17.46 -17.05
CA ALA A 61 14.98 -17.93 -15.94
C ALA A 61 14.41 -19.21 -15.32
N VAL A 62 14.79 -20.36 -15.89
CA VAL A 62 14.36 -21.69 -15.44
C VAL A 62 14.69 -21.84 -13.97
N PHE A 63 13.69 -22.20 -13.18
CA PHE A 63 13.85 -22.53 -11.77
C PHE A 63 14.76 -23.77 -11.63
N LYS A 64 15.98 -23.56 -11.13
CA LYS A 64 17.07 -24.55 -11.05
C LYS A 64 17.47 -24.91 -9.62
N ARG A 65 16.52 -24.91 -8.67
CA ARG A 65 16.78 -25.25 -7.27
C ARG A 65 16.31 -26.65 -6.91
N ASP A 66 17.11 -27.34 -6.11
CA ASP A 66 16.86 -28.69 -5.58
C ASP A 66 15.81 -28.69 -4.46
N TRP A 67 14.60 -28.21 -4.76
CA TRP A 67 13.42 -28.33 -3.90
C TRP A 67 12.58 -29.57 -4.24
N ALA A 68 13.03 -30.35 -5.23
CA ALA A 68 12.57 -31.68 -5.51
C ALA A 68 12.68 -32.55 -4.25
N PHE A 69 11.61 -33.27 -3.90
CA PHE A 69 11.68 -34.28 -2.86
C PHE A 69 10.92 -35.54 -3.27
N LYS A 70 11.20 -36.66 -2.60
CA LYS A 70 10.44 -37.90 -2.76
C LYS A 70 9.26 -37.87 -1.77
N PRO A 71 7.99 -37.90 -2.23
CA PRO A 71 6.84 -37.95 -1.35
C PRO A 71 6.95 -39.12 -0.36
N THR A 72 6.94 -38.78 0.91
CA THR A 72 6.83 -39.73 2.02
C THR A 72 5.40 -39.62 2.55
N LEU A 73 4.82 -40.72 3.04
CA LEU A 73 3.44 -40.79 3.54
C LEU A 73 3.08 -39.76 4.64
N THR A 74 4.08 -39.07 5.20
CA THR A 74 3.98 -38.03 6.23
C THR A 74 3.87 -36.59 5.70
N LEU A 75 3.99 -36.34 4.38
CA LEU A 75 3.84 -35.01 3.77
C LEU A 75 2.59 -34.96 2.87
N PRO A 76 1.41 -34.59 3.41
CA PRO A 76 0.13 -34.74 2.70
C PRO A 76 -0.16 -33.68 1.63
N HIS A 77 0.66 -32.64 1.45
CA HIS A 77 0.40 -31.54 0.53
C HIS A 77 1.62 -31.23 -0.37
N PHE A 78 1.62 -31.82 -1.56
CA PHE A 78 2.62 -31.58 -2.60
C PHE A 78 1.96 -31.38 -3.97
N ILE A 79 2.72 -30.85 -4.92
CA ILE A 79 2.35 -30.69 -6.32
C ILE A 79 3.41 -31.34 -7.21
N THR A 80 3.00 -31.89 -8.35
CA THR A 80 3.91 -32.42 -9.37
C THR A 80 4.02 -31.43 -10.54
N VAL A 81 5.24 -31.05 -10.91
CA VAL A 81 5.55 -30.24 -12.10
C VAL A 81 6.69 -30.95 -12.83
N ASN A 82 6.49 -31.31 -14.09
CA ASN A 82 7.46 -32.04 -14.93
C ASN A 82 8.06 -33.27 -14.21
N ASP A 83 7.17 -34.13 -13.69
CA ASP A 83 7.48 -35.34 -12.88
C ASP A 83 8.29 -35.11 -11.59
N VAL A 84 8.52 -33.85 -11.20
CA VAL A 84 9.17 -33.48 -9.93
C VAL A 84 8.13 -33.04 -8.91
N HIS A 85 8.23 -33.56 -7.68
CA HIS A 85 7.34 -33.19 -6.58
C HIS A 85 7.90 -32.06 -5.72
N TYR A 86 7.06 -31.07 -5.41
CA TYR A 86 7.39 -29.88 -4.63
C TYR A 86 6.43 -29.68 -3.45
N LYS A 87 6.97 -29.27 -2.30
CA LYS A 87 6.19 -28.96 -1.08
C LYS A 87 5.40 -27.68 -1.29
N VAL A 88 4.07 -27.77 -1.20
CA VAL A 88 3.18 -26.60 -1.29
C VAL A 88 3.16 -25.87 0.06
N MET A 89 2.88 -24.56 0.06
CA MET A 89 2.59 -23.82 1.29
C MET A 89 1.27 -24.29 1.92
N SER A 90 1.19 -24.29 3.26
CA SER A 90 -0.05 -24.66 3.97
C SER A 90 -1.18 -23.70 3.60
N ARG A 91 -2.34 -24.26 3.24
CA ARG A 91 -3.53 -23.55 2.75
C ARG A 91 -4.54 -23.45 3.89
N MET A 92 -4.70 -22.27 4.50
CA MET A 92 -5.60 -22.08 5.65
C MET A 92 -7.07 -22.31 5.30
N GLU A 93 -7.49 -21.87 4.11
CA GLU A 93 -8.82 -22.12 3.55
C GLU A 93 -8.70 -22.68 2.13
N ALA A 94 -9.49 -23.70 1.80
CA ALA A 94 -9.46 -24.41 0.52
C ALA A 94 -10.11 -23.64 -0.65
N ARG A 95 -9.87 -22.33 -0.78
CA ARG A 95 -10.33 -21.48 -1.88
C ARG A 95 -9.54 -21.78 -3.15
N ASP A 96 -10.20 -22.13 -4.24
CA ASP A 96 -9.52 -22.46 -5.50
C ASP A 96 -8.97 -21.21 -6.19
N TYR A 97 -7.66 -21.03 -6.02
CA TYR A 97 -6.87 -19.97 -6.64
C TYR A 97 -6.11 -20.50 -7.86
N PRO A 98 -5.97 -19.72 -8.95
CA PRO A 98 -5.19 -20.11 -10.13
C PRO A 98 -3.67 -20.11 -9.90
N ILE A 99 -3.22 -19.66 -8.72
CA ILE A 99 -1.82 -19.58 -8.31
C ILE A 99 -1.66 -20.35 -6.99
N LEU A 100 -0.69 -21.27 -6.97
CA LEU A 100 -0.19 -21.93 -5.75
C LEU A 100 1.23 -21.42 -5.45
N TYR A 101 1.77 -21.73 -4.27
CA TYR A 101 3.18 -21.44 -3.94
C TYR A 101 3.87 -22.69 -3.42
N ILE A 102 5.07 -22.93 -3.93
CA ILE A 102 5.99 -23.97 -3.45
C ILE A 102 7.12 -23.34 -2.64
N GLN A 103 7.66 -24.14 -1.72
CA GLN A 103 8.69 -23.75 -0.76
C GLN A 103 9.75 -24.86 -0.64
N PRO A 104 10.96 -24.58 -0.14
CA PRO A 104 11.96 -25.62 0.09
C PRO A 104 11.41 -26.68 1.08
N PRO A 105 11.61 -28.00 0.83
CA PRO A 105 11.02 -29.06 1.65
C PRO A 105 11.31 -28.93 3.15
N THR A 106 12.54 -28.56 3.50
CA THR A 106 13.05 -28.39 4.86
C THR A 106 12.75 -27.02 5.49
N HIS A 107 12.24 -26.04 4.72
CA HIS A 107 11.97 -24.71 5.25
C HIS A 107 10.78 -24.73 6.24
N PRO A 108 10.84 -24.00 7.36
CA PRO A 108 9.70 -23.81 8.26
C PRO A 108 8.57 -22.98 7.60
N ALA A 109 7.52 -22.66 8.34
CA ALA A 109 6.60 -21.60 7.93
C ALA A 109 7.35 -20.26 7.85
N TYR A 110 7.03 -19.43 6.85
CA TYR A 110 7.60 -18.09 6.72
C TYR A 110 6.80 -17.13 7.60
N ASP A 111 7.37 -16.61 8.69
CA ASP A 111 6.86 -15.39 9.32
C ASP A 111 7.36 -14.14 8.56
N PHE A 112 6.98 -12.95 9.03
CA PHE A 112 7.39 -11.68 8.43
C PHE A 112 8.90 -11.47 8.42
N ASP A 113 9.59 -11.75 9.53
CA ASP A 113 11.02 -11.45 9.67
C ASP A 113 11.86 -12.43 8.84
N VAL A 114 11.47 -13.71 8.81
CA VAL A 114 12.05 -14.73 7.93
C VAL A 114 11.88 -14.35 6.46
N LEU A 115 10.68 -13.92 6.04
CA LEU A 115 10.45 -13.51 4.65
C LEU A 115 11.18 -12.21 4.28
N GLU A 116 11.15 -11.19 5.13
CA GLU A 116 11.85 -9.91 4.94
C GLU A 116 13.37 -10.11 4.88
N ALA A 117 13.94 -11.04 5.66
CA ALA A 117 15.35 -11.41 5.61
C ALA A 117 15.71 -12.16 4.30
N ILE A 118 14.91 -13.15 3.91
CA ILE A 118 15.11 -13.91 2.66
C ILE A 118 15.03 -13.00 1.44
N LEU A 119 14.02 -12.13 1.36
CA LEU A 119 13.89 -11.13 0.28
C LEU A 119 15.03 -10.10 0.24
N ARG A 120 15.82 -9.98 1.32
CA ARG A 120 16.93 -9.02 1.46
C ARG A 120 18.30 -9.65 1.19
N HIS A 121 18.48 -10.93 1.48
CA HIS A 121 19.77 -11.60 1.47
C HIS A 121 19.85 -12.83 0.56
N THR A 122 18.75 -13.55 0.38
CA THR A 122 18.67 -14.79 -0.41
C THR A 122 17.37 -14.85 -1.24
N PRO A 123 17.09 -13.87 -2.11
CA PRO A 123 15.76 -13.69 -2.72
C PRO A 123 15.29 -14.88 -3.57
N ASP A 124 16.19 -15.75 -4.04
CA ASP A 124 15.88 -16.98 -4.77
C ASP A 124 15.31 -18.13 -3.91
N GLU A 125 15.23 -17.97 -2.59
CA GLU A 125 14.59 -18.91 -1.65
C GLU A 125 13.33 -18.36 -0.96
N GLN A 126 12.80 -17.25 -1.49
CA GLN A 126 11.40 -16.89 -1.30
C GLN A 126 10.48 -17.96 -1.93
N PRO A 127 9.23 -18.13 -1.45
CA PRO A 127 8.28 -19.05 -2.07
C PRO A 127 8.09 -18.76 -3.56
N ARG A 128 7.99 -19.79 -4.40
CA ARG A 128 7.82 -19.63 -5.85
C ARG A 128 6.38 -19.89 -6.26
N ALA A 129 5.82 -18.98 -7.05
CA ALA A 129 4.48 -19.15 -7.59
C ALA A 129 4.44 -20.29 -8.62
N VAL A 130 3.37 -21.06 -8.61
CA VAL A 130 3.06 -22.12 -9.58
C VAL A 130 1.70 -21.82 -10.17
N ILE A 131 1.62 -21.76 -11.50
CA ILE A 131 0.45 -21.31 -12.27
C ILE A 131 -0.07 -22.45 -13.15
N ARG A 132 -1.37 -22.45 -13.46
CA ARG A 132 -1.91 -23.29 -14.54
C ARG A 132 -1.74 -22.57 -15.87
N VAL A 133 -1.24 -23.28 -16.88
CA VAL A 133 -1.03 -22.78 -18.23
C VAL A 133 -2.08 -23.39 -19.17
N PRO A 134 -2.99 -22.59 -19.75
CA PRO A 134 -3.90 -23.04 -20.81
C PRO A 134 -3.14 -23.37 -22.11
N PRO A 135 -3.66 -24.25 -22.99
CA PRO A 135 -4.98 -24.89 -22.90
C PRO A 135 -5.02 -26.10 -21.96
N ASP A 136 -3.91 -26.83 -21.81
CA ASP A 136 -3.88 -28.15 -21.16
C ASP A 136 -4.01 -28.08 -19.62
N ASN A 137 -3.97 -26.89 -19.04
CA ASN A 137 -4.06 -26.63 -17.60
C ASN A 137 -3.00 -27.36 -16.76
N HIS A 138 -1.86 -27.67 -17.39
CA HIS A 138 -0.67 -28.17 -16.73
C HIS A 138 -0.08 -27.10 -15.81
N TRP A 139 0.70 -27.53 -14.81
CA TRP A 139 1.31 -26.64 -13.84
C TRP A 139 2.73 -26.24 -14.26
N GLU A 140 3.03 -24.94 -14.24
CA GLU A 140 4.36 -24.39 -14.48
C GLU A 140 4.79 -23.51 -13.28
N ILE A 141 6.07 -23.51 -12.92
CA ILE A 141 6.63 -22.59 -11.91
C ILE A 141 6.91 -21.25 -12.59
N ASP A 142 6.31 -20.14 -12.14
CA ASP A 142 6.54 -18.81 -12.71
C ASP A 142 8.05 -18.49 -12.63
N ALA A 143 8.65 -18.23 -13.79
CA ALA A 143 10.08 -17.92 -13.91
C ALA A 143 10.46 -16.66 -13.11
N ARG A 144 9.52 -15.75 -12.87
CA ARG A 144 9.72 -14.53 -12.08
C ARG A 144 9.60 -14.81 -10.59
N LEU A 145 10.41 -14.10 -9.80
CA LEU A 145 10.25 -14.04 -8.36
C LEU A 145 8.94 -13.32 -7.99
N PRO A 146 8.14 -13.84 -7.05
CA PRO A 146 6.92 -13.16 -6.58
C PRO A 146 7.13 -11.74 -6.07
N PHE A 147 8.27 -11.46 -5.44
CA PHE A 147 8.67 -10.14 -4.94
C PHE A 147 10.09 -9.78 -5.45
N GLU A 148 10.22 -8.55 -5.96
CA GLU A 148 11.45 -8.00 -6.55
C GLU A 148 12.41 -7.45 -5.47
N LYS A 149 11.92 -7.27 -4.24
CA LYS A 149 12.60 -6.64 -3.09
C LYS A 149 11.86 -6.96 -1.77
N PRO A 150 12.43 -6.62 -0.59
CA PRO A 150 11.75 -6.83 0.70
C PRO A 150 10.44 -6.06 0.85
N LEU A 151 9.53 -6.55 1.70
CA LEU A 151 8.19 -6.00 1.88
C LEU A 151 8.25 -4.54 2.39
N THR A 152 9.13 -4.28 3.35
CA THR A 152 9.40 -2.93 3.88
C THR A 152 9.90 -1.98 2.78
N ALA A 153 10.59 -2.50 1.76
CA ALA A 153 11.07 -1.69 0.64
C ALA A 153 9.96 -1.38 -0.39
N TYR A 154 8.83 -2.11 -0.43
CA TYR A 154 7.65 -1.67 -1.19
C TYR A 154 6.90 -0.54 -0.49
N VAL A 155 6.74 -0.62 0.84
CA VAL A 155 6.09 0.46 1.62
C VAL A 155 6.89 1.78 1.52
N ARG A 156 8.22 1.70 1.55
CA ARG A 156 9.13 2.86 1.52
C ARG A 156 9.01 3.71 0.25
N ASP A 157 8.70 3.11 -0.91
CA ASP A 157 8.49 3.86 -2.16
C ASP A 157 7.25 4.76 -2.08
N VAL A 158 6.18 4.27 -1.43
CA VAL A 158 4.87 4.93 -1.38
C VAL A 158 4.79 5.96 -0.25
N PHE A 159 5.51 5.73 0.84
CA PHE A 159 5.49 6.60 2.03
C PHE A 159 6.91 7.07 2.43
N PRO A 160 7.65 7.78 1.54
CA PRO A 160 9.08 8.04 1.71
C PRO A 160 9.43 8.99 2.88
N GLU A 161 8.45 9.73 3.42
CA GLU A 161 8.63 10.63 4.57
C GLU A 161 8.40 9.95 5.94
N VAL A 162 8.01 8.67 5.95
CA VAL A 162 7.72 7.89 7.17
C VAL A 162 9.01 7.33 7.79
N THR A 163 9.06 7.26 9.13
CA THR A 163 10.22 6.72 9.87
C THR A 163 10.45 5.23 9.55
N THR A 164 11.70 4.76 9.63
CA THR A 164 12.05 3.35 9.35
C THR A 164 11.24 2.35 10.20
N VAL A 165 11.06 2.64 11.50
CA VAL A 165 10.29 1.78 12.42
C VAL A 165 8.82 1.72 12.03
N THR A 166 8.21 2.85 11.64
CA THR A 166 6.83 2.84 11.12
C THR A 166 6.74 2.10 9.78
N LEU A 167 7.70 2.25 8.86
CA LEU A 167 7.70 1.51 7.59
C LEU A 167 7.73 -0.01 7.80
N GLU A 168 8.53 -0.49 8.75
CA GLU A 168 8.61 -1.91 9.14
C GLU A 168 7.30 -2.39 9.77
N ASN A 169 6.69 -1.60 10.67
CA ASN A 169 5.40 -1.92 11.27
C ASN A 169 4.24 -1.89 10.25
N ILE A 170 4.27 -1.02 9.24
CA ILE A 170 3.29 -1.03 8.14
C ILE A 170 3.44 -2.33 7.35
N ALA A 171 4.67 -2.70 6.96
CA ALA A 171 4.93 -3.91 6.18
C ALA A 171 4.52 -5.18 6.94
N ARG A 172 4.85 -5.27 8.24
CA ARG A 172 4.41 -6.37 9.10
C ARG A 172 2.90 -6.41 9.24
N LYS A 173 2.24 -5.27 9.48
CA LYS A 173 0.77 -5.27 9.66
C LYS A 173 0.03 -5.61 8.38
N GLN A 174 0.52 -5.14 7.24
CA GLN A 174 0.03 -5.50 5.91
C GLN A 174 0.20 -7.00 5.63
N PHE A 175 1.35 -7.59 5.99
CA PHE A 175 1.58 -9.03 5.92
C PHE A 175 0.61 -9.82 6.81
N GLU A 176 0.43 -9.43 8.07
CA GLU A 176 -0.53 -10.08 8.99
C GLU A 176 -1.96 -10.05 8.45
N LEU A 177 -2.39 -8.90 7.92
CA LEU A 177 -3.75 -8.71 7.42
C LEU A 177 -4.01 -9.46 6.10
N ALA A 178 -3.02 -9.50 5.21
CA ALA A 178 -3.11 -10.24 3.94
C ALA A 178 -3.16 -11.76 4.15
N ASN A 179 -2.35 -12.30 5.07
CA ASN A 179 -2.32 -13.74 5.39
C ASN A 179 -3.33 -14.15 6.48
N SER A 180 -3.99 -13.17 7.14
CA SER A 180 -4.85 -13.37 8.32
C SER A 180 -4.16 -14.16 9.45
N SER A 181 -2.84 -14.04 9.55
CA SER A 181 -1.95 -14.89 10.35
C SER A 181 -0.57 -14.22 10.48
N THR A 182 0.21 -14.59 11.51
CA THR A 182 1.62 -14.21 11.63
C THR A 182 2.54 -15.00 10.68
N TYR A 183 2.00 -15.96 9.93
CA TYR A 183 2.71 -16.78 8.96
C TYR A 183 2.12 -16.65 7.56
N ALA A 184 2.96 -16.76 6.54
CA ALA A 184 2.58 -16.63 5.14
C ALA A 184 1.79 -17.84 4.61
N ASP A 185 0.83 -17.57 3.75
CA ASP A 185 0.05 -18.56 3.01
C ASP A 185 -0.09 -18.16 1.52
N ALA A 186 -0.56 -19.08 0.68
CA ALA A 186 -0.65 -18.85 -0.77
C ALA A 186 -1.62 -17.71 -1.16
N ALA A 187 -2.66 -17.45 -0.36
CA ALA A 187 -3.63 -16.39 -0.58
C ALA A 187 -3.03 -15.04 -0.19
N GLY A 188 -2.43 -14.93 0.99
CA GLY A 188 -1.84 -13.68 1.47
C GLY A 188 -0.62 -13.24 0.69
N LEU A 189 0.26 -14.15 0.24
CA LEU A 189 1.33 -13.79 -0.70
C LEU A 189 0.78 -13.26 -2.03
N THR A 190 -0.33 -13.80 -2.53
CA THR A 190 -1.00 -13.29 -3.75
C THR A 190 -1.61 -11.92 -3.52
N ALA A 191 -2.27 -11.70 -2.38
CA ALA A 191 -2.82 -10.40 -1.99
C ALA A 191 -1.72 -9.33 -1.86
N LEU A 192 -0.58 -9.65 -1.24
CA LEU A 192 0.58 -8.75 -1.16
C LEU A 192 1.09 -8.34 -2.55
N ARG A 193 1.28 -9.31 -3.47
CA ARG A 193 1.65 -9.02 -4.86
C ARG A 193 0.64 -8.09 -5.54
N GLN A 194 -0.66 -8.32 -5.32
CA GLN A 194 -1.72 -7.50 -5.90
C GLN A 194 -1.71 -6.08 -5.34
N ILE A 195 -1.53 -5.89 -4.03
CA ILE A 195 -1.42 -4.58 -3.40
C ILE A 195 -0.19 -3.81 -3.93
N PHE A 196 0.98 -4.45 -3.99
CA PHE A 196 2.20 -3.82 -4.52
C PHE A 196 2.06 -3.49 -6.02
N HIS A 197 1.37 -4.32 -6.79
CA HIS A 197 1.04 -4.02 -8.18
C HIS A 197 0.09 -2.82 -8.29
N SER A 198 -0.96 -2.75 -7.47
CA SER A 198 -1.88 -1.60 -7.42
C SER A 198 -1.16 -0.30 -7.06
N TRP A 199 -0.25 -0.32 -6.08
CA TRP A 199 0.61 0.82 -5.76
C TRP A 199 1.52 1.20 -6.95
N LYS A 200 2.19 0.23 -7.59
CA LYS A 200 3.10 0.43 -8.75
C LYS A 200 2.38 0.98 -9.99
N GLN A 201 1.08 0.72 -10.14
CA GLN A 201 0.23 1.21 -11.25
C GLN A 201 -0.70 2.38 -10.87
N ALA A 202 -0.64 2.87 -9.62
CA ALA A 202 -1.58 3.84 -9.04
C ALA A 202 -3.08 3.48 -9.20
N THR A 203 -3.41 2.18 -9.26
CA THR A 203 -4.80 1.70 -9.35
C THR A 203 -5.40 1.45 -7.97
N PRO A 204 -6.74 1.48 -7.83
CA PRO A 204 -7.41 1.10 -6.59
C PRO A 204 -7.02 -0.32 -6.14
N SER A 205 -6.73 -0.46 -4.85
CA SER A 205 -6.56 -1.78 -4.21
C SER A 205 -7.93 -2.43 -3.99
N PRO A 206 -8.10 -3.74 -4.27
CA PRO A 206 -9.34 -4.46 -3.92
C PRO A 206 -9.56 -4.57 -2.41
N HIS A 207 -8.50 -4.35 -1.61
CA HIS A 207 -8.54 -4.43 -0.15
C HIS A 207 -7.91 -3.16 0.45
N PRO A 208 -8.68 -2.04 0.48
CA PRO A 208 -8.25 -0.78 1.09
C PRO A 208 -7.63 -0.96 2.48
N GLN A 209 -8.29 -1.75 3.33
CA GLN A 209 -7.89 -2.08 4.70
C GLN A 209 -6.57 -2.86 4.83
N TRP A 210 -5.97 -3.32 3.72
CA TRP A 210 -4.63 -3.95 3.69
C TRP A 210 -3.58 -3.07 2.98
N SER A 211 -3.96 -1.88 2.51
CA SER A 211 -3.16 -1.07 1.58
C SER A 211 -3.13 0.42 1.90
N ASP A 212 -3.99 0.89 2.81
CA ASP A 212 -3.93 2.22 3.38
C ASP A 212 -3.44 2.16 4.84
N PRO A 213 -2.29 2.78 5.19
CA PRO A 213 -1.75 2.74 6.54
C PRO A 213 -2.67 3.32 7.64
N LEU A 214 -3.58 4.24 7.32
CA LEU A 214 -4.52 4.80 8.31
C LEU A 214 -5.68 3.85 8.59
N LEU A 215 -6.07 3.01 7.61
CA LEU A 215 -7.04 1.93 7.84
C LEU A 215 -6.42 0.76 8.63
N MET A 216 -5.12 0.52 8.47
CA MET A 216 -4.37 -0.51 9.20
C MET A 216 -4.00 -0.15 10.64
N LEU A 217 -4.19 1.10 11.07
CA LEU A 217 -3.93 1.54 12.45
C LEU A 217 -4.82 0.80 13.47
N SER A 218 -4.19 0.28 14.53
CA SER A 218 -4.88 -0.13 15.76
C SER A 218 -5.65 1.04 16.38
N VAL A 219 -6.82 0.77 16.96
CA VAL A 219 -7.57 1.76 17.74
C VAL A 219 -6.93 1.88 19.13
N LEU A 220 -6.43 3.07 19.49
CA LEU A 220 -5.93 3.35 20.83
C LEU A 220 -7.07 3.78 21.76
N PRO A 221 -7.15 3.25 23.00
CA PRO A 221 -8.24 3.53 23.92
C PRO A 221 -8.11 4.90 24.59
N THR A 222 -9.22 5.62 24.71
CA THR A 222 -9.27 6.86 25.50
C THR A 222 -9.35 6.55 27.00
N SER A 223 -8.29 6.86 27.75
CA SER A 223 -8.22 6.67 29.20
C SER A 223 -8.82 7.86 29.96
N SER A 224 -9.71 7.59 30.92
CA SER A 224 -10.16 8.58 31.91
C SER A 224 -9.09 8.76 33.00
N GLY A 225 -8.84 10.01 33.40
CA GLY A 225 -7.94 10.35 34.50
C GLY A 225 -8.61 10.32 35.88
N ILE A 226 -7.86 10.78 36.88
CA ILE A 226 -8.31 10.84 38.30
C ILE A 226 -9.56 11.72 38.48
N THR A 227 -9.79 12.68 37.58
CA THR A 227 -11.05 13.43 37.49
C THR A 227 -11.80 13.07 36.21
N SER A 228 -13.14 13.03 36.27
CA SER A 228 -14.03 12.82 35.12
C SER A 228 -13.88 13.88 34.00
N THR A 229 -13.23 15.00 34.31
CA THR A 229 -12.91 16.09 33.37
C THR A 229 -11.59 15.91 32.63
N SER A 230 -10.74 14.98 33.08
CA SER A 230 -9.46 14.65 32.46
C SER A 230 -9.60 13.36 31.66
N ARG A 231 -9.36 13.44 30.34
CA ARG A 231 -9.23 12.29 29.45
C ARG A 231 -7.92 12.40 28.70
N ALA A 232 -7.34 11.27 28.31
CA ALA A 232 -6.12 11.24 27.54
C ALA A 232 -5.93 9.94 26.76
N ILE A 233 -5.07 9.98 25.75
CA ILE A 233 -4.55 8.78 25.06
C ILE A 233 -3.05 8.75 25.32
N GLU A 234 -2.52 7.63 25.81
CA GLU A 234 -1.06 7.42 25.88
C GLU A 234 -0.53 7.21 24.47
N LEU A 235 0.55 7.91 24.12
CA LEU A 235 1.19 7.75 22.82
C LEU A 235 2.26 6.66 22.92
N PRO A 236 2.11 5.51 22.23
CA PRO A 236 3.14 4.49 22.22
C PRO A 236 4.43 5.06 21.61
N PHE A 237 5.56 4.65 22.18
CA PHE A 237 6.86 4.82 21.55
C PHE A 237 6.98 3.85 20.35
N PRO A 238 7.59 4.26 19.22
CA PRO A 238 7.80 3.35 18.10
C PRO A 238 8.74 2.20 18.49
N SER A 239 8.25 0.95 18.41
CA SER A 239 9.06 -0.26 18.52
C SER A 239 8.99 -1.06 17.22
N THR A 240 10.06 -1.76 16.86
CA THR A 240 10.10 -2.68 15.70
C THR A 240 9.38 -4.01 15.98
N THR A 241 8.93 -4.23 17.21
CA THR A 241 8.34 -5.47 17.72
C THR A 241 6.88 -5.68 17.30
N GLY A 242 6.39 -4.96 16.30
CA GLY A 242 5.30 -5.46 15.46
C GLY A 242 3.86 -5.10 15.84
N THR A 243 3.57 -3.85 16.22
CA THR A 243 2.16 -3.37 16.23
C THR A 243 2.05 -1.97 15.63
N LEU A 244 1.21 -1.84 14.58
CA LEU A 244 0.96 -0.56 13.90
C LEU A 244 -0.08 0.28 14.68
N ASN A 245 0.32 0.79 15.83
CA ASN A 245 -0.54 1.61 16.69
C ASN A 245 -0.48 3.11 16.34
N ARG A 246 0.53 3.50 15.55
CA ARG A 246 0.90 4.89 15.24
C ARG A 246 1.68 4.95 13.93
N LEU A 247 1.40 5.96 13.11
CA LEU A 247 2.30 6.41 12.05
C LEU A 247 3.19 7.53 12.57
N ASP A 248 4.48 7.49 12.28
CA ASP A 248 5.40 8.61 12.51
C ASP A 248 6.12 8.99 11.23
N PHE A 249 6.03 10.27 10.90
CA PHE A 249 6.73 10.95 9.82
C PHE A 249 7.98 11.64 10.38
N ASP A 250 9.10 11.48 9.67
CA ASP A 250 10.44 11.96 10.03
C ASP A 250 10.61 13.42 9.55
N PRO A 251 10.65 14.42 10.46
CA PRO A 251 10.66 15.82 10.05
C PRO A 251 11.92 16.25 9.31
N MET A 252 13.01 15.48 9.35
CA MET A 252 14.21 15.77 8.56
C MET A 252 13.98 15.58 7.06
N ARG A 253 12.93 14.85 6.66
CA ARG A 253 12.57 14.58 5.25
C ARG A 253 11.79 15.71 4.60
N PHE A 254 11.12 16.54 5.40
CA PHE A 254 10.38 17.74 4.98
C PHE A 254 10.81 18.96 5.81
N ARG A 255 12.13 19.07 6.06
CA ARG A 255 12.70 20.01 7.04
C ARG A 255 12.30 21.47 6.83
N ARG A 256 12.19 21.96 5.59
CA ARG A 256 11.78 23.36 5.34
C ARG A 256 10.35 23.64 5.82
N GLN A 257 9.45 22.69 5.61
CA GLN A 257 8.07 22.74 6.05
C GLN A 257 7.97 22.60 7.59
N TRP A 258 8.84 21.76 8.19
CA TRP A 258 8.96 21.61 9.63
C TRP A 258 9.48 22.89 10.31
N ASP A 259 10.59 23.45 9.83
CA ASP A 259 11.20 24.67 10.36
C ASP A 259 10.21 25.87 10.27
N TYR A 260 9.43 25.96 9.18
CA TYR A 260 8.31 26.92 9.09
C TYR A 260 7.20 26.62 10.12
N PHE A 261 6.73 25.39 10.22
CA PHE A 261 5.71 24.98 11.19
C PHE A 261 6.12 25.24 12.65
N LEU A 262 7.40 25.07 13.00
CA LEU A 262 7.92 25.41 14.33
C LEU A 262 7.98 26.91 14.59
N SER A 263 8.10 27.74 13.54
CA SER A 263 8.08 29.20 13.65
C SER A 263 6.68 29.79 13.90
N THR A 264 5.61 29.01 13.68
CA THR A 264 4.22 29.46 13.83
C THR A 264 3.40 28.61 14.81
N TYR A 265 2.79 29.29 15.79
CA TYR A 265 1.84 28.67 16.71
C TYR A 265 0.38 28.73 16.21
N SER A 266 0.15 29.28 15.01
CA SER A 266 -1.18 29.38 14.38
C SER A 266 -1.87 28.02 14.25
N THR A 267 -3.20 28.02 14.39
CA THR A 267 -4.07 26.88 14.05
C THR A 267 -4.25 26.77 12.54
N VAL A 268 -4.30 27.89 11.80
CA VAL A 268 -4.44 27.88 10.33
C VAL A 268 -3.20 27.27 9.68
N ASP A 269 -2.00 27.66 10.11
CA ASP A 269 -0.75 27.07 9.60
C ASP A 269 -0.62 25.59 10.00
N PHE A 270 -1.15 25.19 11.16
CA PHE A 270 -1.17 23.78 11.56
C PHE A 270 -2.10 22.94 10.67
N LYS A 271 -3.30 23.46 10.36
CA LYS A 271 -4.21 22.84 9.38
C LYS A 271 -3.55 22.73 8.02
N ARG A 272 -2.94 23.81 7.49
CA ARG A 272 -2.21 23.81 6.22
C ARG A 272 -1.05 22.80 6.22
N PHE A 273 -0.16 22.85 7.19
CA PHE A 273 0.99 21.94 7.30
C PHE A 273 0.57 20.46 7.28
N MET A 274 -0.46 20.09 8.06
CA MET A 274 -0.96 18.72 8.08
C MET A 274 -1.72 18.35 6.79
N ALA A 275 -2.39 19.31 6.14
CA ALA A 275 -3.05 19.09 4.86
C ALA A 275 -2.05 18.92 3.70
N ASP A 276 -0.97 19.70 3.69
CA ASP A 276 0.13 19.61 2.73
C ASP A 276 0.89 18.28 2.90
N LEU A 277 1.09 17.82 4.14
CA LEU A 277 1.64 16.49 4.44
C LEU A 277 0.75 15.39 3.88
N LEU A 278 -0.54 15.36 4.25
CA LEU A 278 -1.50 14.38 3.75
C LEU A 278 -1.60 14.36 2.22
N SER A 279 -1.58 15.53 1.58
CA SER A 279 -1.65 15.63 0.12
C SER A 279 -0.42 15.04 -0.59
N ARG A 280 0.79 15.15 -0.01
CA ARG A 280 1.98 14.47 -0.55
C ARG A 280 1.91 12.94 -0.43
N HIS A 281 1.17 12.41 0.53
CA HIS A 281 0.94 10.96 0.71
C HIS A 281 -0.34 10.45 0.03
N GLY A 282 -0.92 11.26 -0.88
CA GLY A 282 -2.00 10.85 -1.79
C GLY A 282 -3.43 11.01 -1.24
N TYR A 283 -3.62 11.73 -0.13
CA TYR A 283 -4.96 12.01 0.41
C TYR A 283 -5.52 13.34 -0.12
N THR A 284 -6.77 13.34 -0.60
CA THR A 284 -7.49 14.57 -0.91
C THR A 284 -8.10 15.15 0.36
N VAL A 285 -7.57 16.28 0.81
CA VAL A 285 -8.06 17.03 1.97
C VAL A 285 -9.17 18.00 1.53
N MET A 286 -10.23 18.11 2.33
CA MET A 286 -11.30 19.10 2.13
C MET A 286 -10.85 20.46 2.67
N GLU A 287 -11.22 21.55 2.00
CA GLU A 287 -10.67 22.90 2.25
C GLU A 287 -10.73 23.28 3.75
N PRO A 288 -9.58 23.44 4.45
CA PRO A 288 -9.59 23.63 5.88
C PRO A 288 -10.15 25.00 6.29
N ASN A 289 -11.21 25.01 7.09
CA ASN A 289 -11.82 26.27 7.52
C ASN A 289 -10.86 27.12 8.40
N ASN A 290 -11.07 28.44 8.39
CA ASN A 290 -10.25 29.41 9.15
C ASN A 290 -10.61 29.49 10.65
N PHE A 291 -11.50 28.63 11.18
CA PHE A 291 -11.86 28.67 12.59
C PHE A 291 -10.76 28.05 13.47
N ASN A 292 -10.29 28.85 14.44
CA ASN A 292 -9.18 28.49 15.33
C ASN A 292 -9.60 27.67 16.57
N SER A 293 -10.90 27.60 16.86
CA SER A 293 -11.48 27.01 18.08
C SER A 293 -11.30 25.49 18.17
N PHE A 294 -11.24 24.80 17.03
CA PHE A 294 -10.94 23.37 16.97
C PHE A 294 -10.08 23.05 15.73
N PRO A 295 -8.81 22.65 15.90
CA PRO A 295 -7.95 22.29 14.78
C PRO A 295 -8.32 20.89 14.26
N ALA A 296 -9.04 20.81 13.16
CA ALA A 296 -9.39 19.55 12.49
C ALA A 296 -9.22 19.62 10.96
N LEU A 297 -9.07 18.43 10.37
CA LEU A 297 -9.05 18.17 8.93
C LEU A 297 -10.00 17.00 8.61
N VAL A 298 -10.66 17.08 7.46
CA VAL A 298 -11.44 16.00 6.86
C VAL A 298 -10.83 15.65 5.51
N PHE A 299 -10.60 14.37 5.25
CA PHE A 299 -9.92 13.93 4.03
C PHE A 299 -10.29 12.51 3.63
N ARG A 300 -10.00 12.16 2.37
CA ARG A 300 -10.24 10.85 1.76
C ARG A 300 -9.06 10.43 0.90
N ARG A 301 -9.01 9.17 0.47
CA ARG A 301 -8.05 8.67 -0.52
C ARG A 301 -8.79 8.17 -1.76
N THR A 302 -8.18 8.30 -2.93
CA THR A 302 -8.70 7.69 -4.17
C THR A 302 -8.63 6.16 -4.07
N GLY A 303 -9.71 5.48 -4.48
CA GLY A 303 -9.79 4.02 -4.50
C GLY A 303 -10.57 3.39 -3.36
N HIS A 304 -11.06 4.16 -2.38
CA HIS A 304 -12.01 3.69 -1.36
C HIS A 304 -12.96 4.78 -0.88
N ASP A 305 -14.02 4.37 -0.17
CA ASP A 305 -15.09 5.24 0.33
C ASP A 305 -14.89 5.71 1.79
N TYR A 306 -13.90 5.17 2.52
CA TYR A 306 -13.58 5.64 3.87
C TYR A 306 -13.21 7.12 3.91
N LEU A 307 -13.78 7.83 4.88
CA LEU A 307 -13.52 9.24 5.17
C LEU A 307 -12.80 9.36 6.53
N PHE A 308 -11.71 10.12 6.56
CA PHE A 308 -10.91 10.35 7.75
C PHE A 308 -11.26 11.70 8.38
N PHE A 309 -11.54 11.71 9.69
CA PHE A 309 -11.61 12.93 10.50
C PHE A 309 -10.42 12.94 11.46
N MET A 310 -9.55 13.94 11.34
CA MET A 310 -8.36 14.07 12.19
C MET A 310 -8.37 15.41 12.92
N SER A 311 -8.40 15.36 14.25
CA SER A 311 -8.10 16.53 15.08
C SER A 311 -6.60 16.62 15.36
N LEU A 312 -6.07 17.84 15.40
CA LEU A 312 -4.63 18.12 15.40
C LEU A 312 -4.15 18.55 16.79
N HIS A 313 -3.04 17.96 17.26
CA HIS A 313 -2.52 18.15 18.62
C HIS A 313 -1.02 18.43 18.59
N ARG A 314 -0.56 19.37 19.44
CA ARG A 314 0.86 19.58 19.71
C ARG A 314 1.16 19.07 21.13
N THR A 315 2.11 18.13 21.29
CA THR A 315 2.49 17.58 22.61
C THR A 315 4.00 17.58 22.84
N ARG A 316 4.39 17.67 24.11
CA ARG A 316 5.78 17.56 24.61
C ARG A 316 5.98 16.43 25.63
N ILE A 317 5.02 15.52 25.69
CA ILE A 317 4.99 14.33 26.56
C ILE A 317 4.52 13.11 25.74
N PRO A 318 4.76 11.86 26.20
CA PRO A 318 4.29 10.64 25.52
C PRO A 318 2.77 10.42 25.67
N LYS A 319 1.96 11.48 25.58
CA LYS A 319 0.53 11.50 25.89
C LYS A 319 -0.19 12.63 25.16
N LEU A 320 -1.45 12.41 24.80
CA LEU A 320 -2.38 13.43 24.34
C LEU A 320 -3.42 13.70 25.42
N SER A 321 -3.36 14.88 26.03
CA SER A 321 -4.45 15.39 26.88
C SER A 321 -5.65 15.75 26.01
N LEU A 322 -6.85 15.30 26.40
CA LEU A 322 -8.13 15.59 25.75
C LEU A 322 -9.09 16.28 26.73
N PRO A 323 -8.89 17.58 27.05
CA PRO A 323 -9.75 18.29 27.99
C PRO A 323 -11.22 18.30 27.57
N THR A 324 -12.13 18.11 28.52
CA THR A 324 -13.58 18.12 28.21
C THR A 324 -14.08 19.49 27.71
N HIS A 325 -13.36 20.59 27.99
CA HIS A 325 -13.63 21.92 27.40
C HIS A 325 -13.10 22.09 25.95
N THR A 326 -12.43 21.09 25.38
CA THR A 326 -12.05 21.02 23.95
C THR A 326 -12.73 19.85 23.22
N ASN A 327 -13.70 19.20 23.87
CA ASN A 327 -14.43 18.07 23.30
C ASN A 327 -15.77 18.57 22.72
N PRO A 328 -15.99 18.52 21.39
CA PRO A 328 -17.16 19.11 20.75
C PRO A 328 -18.49 18.66 21.35
N ASN A 329 -18.60 17.35 21.64
CA ASN A 329 -19.79 16.70 22.20
C ASN A 329 -20.18 17.25 23.59
N THR A 330 -19.29 17.98 24.28
CA THR A 330 -19.54 18.61 25.59
C THR A 330 -19.40 20.14 25.58
N THR A 331 -18.93 20.75 24.48
CA THR A 331 -18.90 22.21 24.32
C THR A 331 -20.04 22.76 23.46
N GLY A 332 -20.87 21.88 22.87
CA GLY A 332 -21.93 22.28 21.93
C GLY A 332 -21.38 22.84 20.61
N MET A 333 -20.11 22.57 20.29
CA MET A 333 -19.45 23.11 19.11
C MET A 333 -19.86 22.33 17.86
N ASN A 334 -20.86 22.85 17.15
CA ASN A 334 -21.43 22.18 15.99
C ASN A 334 -20.40 21.92 14.88
N LEU A 335 -20.55 20.82 14.16
CA LEU A 335 -19.56 20.24 13.27
C LEU A 335 -19.11 21.19 12.15
N GLU A 336 -20.05 21.96 11.61
CA GLU A 336 -19.86 23.02 10.61
C GLU A 336 -18.81 24.05 11.08
N THR A 337 -18.79 24.40 12.37
CA THR A 337 -17.78 25.33 12.92
C THR A 337 -16.40 24.70 13.05
N GLN A 338 -16.31 23.37 13.19
CA GLN A 338 -15.04 22.64 13.31
C GLN A 338 -14.36 22.44 11.95
N VAL A 339 -15.13 22.07 10.92
CA VAL A 339 -14.59 21.64 9.61
C VAL A 339 -15.16 22.34 8.38
N GLY A 340 -16.25 23.12 8.51
CA GLY A 340 -16.94 23.78 7.40
C GLY A 340 -18.07 22.92 6.83
N ASP A 341 -19.10 23.55 6.23
CA ASP A 341 -20.39 22.91 5.93
C ASP A 341 -20.27 21.68 5.02
N ALA A 342 -19.48 21.78 3.94
CA ALA A 342 -19.28 20.67 3.00
C ALA A 342 -18.56 19.47 3.64
N ALA A 343 -17.59 19.72 4.53
CA ALA A 343 -16.88 18.69 5.27
C ALA A 343 -17.74 18.10 6.39
N ALA A 344 -18.58 18.93 7.03
CA ALA A 344 -19.54 18.51 8.04
C ALA A 344 -20.61 17.57 7.46
N GLN A 345 -21.13 17.87 6.27
CA GLN A 345 -22.06 16.98 5.58
C GLN A 345 -21.40 15.64 5.22
N ALA A 346 -20.23 15.66 4.58
CA ALA A 346 -19.50 14.44 4.23
C ALA A 346 -19.20 13.55 5.46
N VAL A 347 -18.87 14.17 6.61
CA VAL A 347 -18.66 13.47 7.88
C VAL A 347 -19.94 12.82 8.42
N LYS A 348 -21.09 13.47 8.32
CA LYS A 348 -22.40 12.88 8.68
C LYS A 348 -22.74 11.69 7.77
N ASP A 349 -22.57 11.85 6.45
CA ASP A 349 -22.84 10.81 5.46
C ASP A 349 -21.95 9.59 5.67
N ALA A 350 -20.64 9.79 5.85
CA ALA A 350 -19.69 8.72 6.11
C ALA A 350 -19.91 8.05 7.47
N HIS A 351 -20.39 8.77 8.48
CA HIS A 351 -20.78 8.17 9.76
C HIS A 351 -22.02 7.28 9.62
N ALA A 352 -23.08 7.76 8.96
CA ALA A 352 -24.28 6.97 8.67
C ALA A 352 -23.97 5.70 7.86
N ALA A 353 -22.98 5.75 6.96
CA ALA A 353 -22.50 4.61 6.18
C ALA A 353 -21.53 3.66 6.93
N ASN A 354 -21.16 3.95 8.19
CA ASN A 354 -20.09 3.25 8.93
C ASN A 354 -18.72 3.26 8.20
N LYS A 355 -18.42 4.36 7.49
CA LYS A 355 -17.19 4.59 6.71
C LYS A 355 -16.28 5.68 7.28
N ILE A 356 -16.63 6.28 8.43
CA ILE A 356 -15.77 7.26 9.09
C ILE A 356 -14.66 6.61 9.92
N ILE A 357 -13.48 7.22 9.88
CA ILE A 357 -12.28 6.82 10.63
C ILE A 357 -11.84 8.00 11.49
N TRP A 358 -11.87 7.82 12.82
CA TRP A 358 -11.47 8.82 13.79
C TRP A 358 -9.96 8.76 14.06
N LEU A 359 -9.29 9.91 13.92
CA LEU A 359 -7.85 10.05 14.06
C LEU A 359 -7.46 11.19 15.02
N LYS A 360 -6.25 11.08 15.57
CA LYS A 360 -5.50 12.18 16.19
C LYS A 360 -4.14 12.27 15.50
N GLY A 361 -3.71 13.46 15.13
CA GLY A 361 -2.38 13.65 14.54
C GLY A 361 -1.74 14.96 14.96
N GLY A 362 -0.51 15.22 14.52
CA GLY A 362 0.19 16.46 14.78
C GLY A 362 1.63 16.25 15.26
N SER A 363 2.16 17.17 16.05
CA SER A 363 3.59 17.19 16.43
C SER A 363 3.82 16.64 17.84
N GLN A 364 4.78 15.72 17.98
CA GLN A 364 5.38 15.34 19.25
C GLN A 364 6.86 15.76 19.28
N ILE A 365 7.20 16.59 20.27
CA ILE A 365 8.53 17.18 20.47
C ILE A 365 8.98 16.81 21.90
N LEU A 366 9.76 15.74 22.04
CA LEU A 366 10.18 15.21 23.35
C LEU A 366 11.64 15.57 23.66
N PRO A 367 11.95 16.10 24.86
CA PRO A 367 13.33 16.29 25.29
C PRO A 367 14.14 14.99 25.21
N GLY A 368 15.27 15.01 24.50
CA GLY A 368 16.18 13.85 24.37
C GLY A 368 15.80 12.81 23.32
N HIS A 369 14.72 13.01 22.55
CA HIS A 369 14.35 12.15 21.42
C HIS A 369 14.28 12.94 20.11
N ALA A 370 14.12 12.25 18.99
CA ALA A 370 13.82 12.89 17.70
C ALA A 370 12.38 13.43 17.68
N ASP A 371 12.20 14.60 17.08
CA ASP A 371 10.88 15.14 16.75
C ASP A 371 10.13 14.20 15.80
N THR A 372 8.81 14.13 15.96
CA THR A 372 7.93 13.33 15.08
C THR A 372 6.66 14.11 14.74
N VAL A 373 6.19 13.94 13.50
CA VAL A 373 4.80 14.23 13.16
C VAL A 373 4.06 12.89 13.14
N PHE A 374 3.04 12.74 13.98
CA PHE A 374 2.36 11.48 14.20
C PHE A 374 0.93 11.47 13.66
N ILE A 375 0.40 10.26 13.41
CA ILE A 375 -1.04 9.99 13.29
C ILE A 375 -1.36 8.69 14.04
N ILE A 376 -2.39 8.72 14.89
CA ILE A 376 -2.98 7.55 15.57
C ILE A 376 -4.49 7.49 15.25
N ARG A 377 -5.09 6.32 15.49
CA ARG A 377 -6.54 6.08 15.42
C ARG A 377 -7.09 5.88 16.82
N ASP A 378 -8.29 6.37 17.10
CA ASP A 378 -8.92 6.29 18.42
C ASP A 378 -10.41 5.94 18.36
N ASP A 379 -10.94 5.55 19.52
CA ASP A 379 -12.32 5.10 19.76
C ASP A 379 -13.33 6.26 19.90
N ASN A 380 -12.83 7.48 20.14
CA ASN A 380 -13.58 8.64 20.60
C ASN A 380 -14.30 9.37 19.44
N ALA A 381 -15.44 8.80 19.04
CA ALA A 381 -16.35 9.35 18.03
C ALA A 381 -16.88 10.75 18.41
N ARG A 382 -17.07 11.60 17.39
CA ARG A 382 -17.35 13.05 17.56
C ARG A 382 -18.68 13.48 16.93
N LEU A 383 -19.63 12.56 16.95
CA LEU A 383 -21.04 12.69 16.53
C LEU A 383 -21.90 11.99 17.58
#